data_AF-A0A0K8PSY1-F1
#
_entry.id   AF-A0A0K8PSY1-F1
#
_cell.length_a   1.000
_cell.length_b   1.000
_cell.length_c   1.000
_cell.angle_alpha   90.00
_cell.angle_beta   90.00
_cell.angle_gamma   90.00
#
_symmetry.space_group_name_H-M   'P 1'
#
loop_
_entity.id
_entity.type
_entity.pdbx_description
1 polymer ?
#
loop_
_entity_poly.entity_id
_entity_poly.type
_entity_poly.pdbx_seq_one_letter_code
_entity_poly.pdbx_strand_id
1 'polypeptide(L)'
;MHKDIRAVLGEQVRGPLAREYCGGGDLGACRDTLVSTLKEAAGKTAAQVYPGDDVCSAGDQWCADSINHRTLGGIKHGKISWQNRPTYQQVVEFTSHR
;
A
#
# COMPACT_ATOMS: atom_id res chain seq x y z
N MET A 1 12.40 2.51 -4.35
CA MET A 1 12.15 2.79 -2.93
C MET A 1 13.43 2.91 -2.11
N HIS A 2 14.35 1.94 -2.14
CA HIS A 2 15.53 1.98 -1.25
C HIS A 2 16.63 3.00 -1.61
N LYS A 3 16.60 3.60 -2.81
CA LYS A 3 17.65 4.54 -3.28
C LYS A 3 17.92 5.71 -2.33
N ASP A 4 16.87 6.23 -1.70
CA ASP A 4 16.96 7.40 -0.84
C ASP A 4 17.64 7.07 0.50
N ILE A 5 17.25 5.96 1.13
CA ILE A 5 17.87 5.46 2.37
C ILE A 5 19.37 5.15 2.15
N ARG A 6 19.73 4.58 0.99
CA ARG A 6 21.13 4.33 0.65
C ARG A 6 21.95 5.59 0.47
N ALA A 7 21.35 6.60 -0.18
CA ALA A 7 22.03 7.86 -0.46
C ALA A 7 22.45 8.51 0.86
N VAL A 8 21.55 8.56 1.85
CA VAL A 8 21.86 9.10 3.19
C VAL A 8 22.82 8.21 4.01
N LEU A 9 22.95 6.92 3.66
CA LEU A 9 23.97 6.03 4.22
C LEU A 9 25.34 6.18 3.54
N GLY A 10 25.47 7.08 2.55
CA GLY A 10 26.71 7.30 1.81
C GLY A 10 27.04 6.22 0.78
N GLU A 11 26.09 5.34 0.46
CA GLU A 11 26.29 4.32 -0.56
C GLU A 11 26.24 4.89 -1.97
N GLN A 12 26.97 4.27 -2.91
CA GLN A 12 26.86 4.62 -4.32
C GLN A 12 25.51 4.17 -4.91
N VAL A 13 24.72 5.13 -5.40
CA VAL A 13 23.41 4.89 -6.02
C VAL A 13 23.45 5.22 -7.50
N ARG A 14 23.31 4.20 -8.36
CA ARG A 14 23.16 4.40 -9.81
C ARG A 14 21.81 5.05 -10.14
N GLY A 15 21.86 6.18 -10.83
CA GLY A 15 20.70 7.00 -11.13
C GLY A 15 20.02 7.48 -9.84
N PRO A 16 20.64 8.46 -9.13
CA PRO A 16 20.08 8.99 -7.89
C PRO A 16 18.70 9.61 -8.14
N LEU A 17 17.94 9.80 -7.06
CA LEU A 17 16.71 10.57 -7.13
C LEU A 17 17.05 12.03 -7.45
N ALA A 18 16.11 12.75 -8.07
CA ALA A 18 16.29 14.17 -8.37
C ALA A 18 16.39 15.04 -7.11
N ARG A 19 15.97 14.51 -5.96
CA ARG A 19 16.00 15.15 -4.65
C ARG A 19 16.19 14.08 -3.56
N GLU A 20 16.83 14.48 -2.47
CA GLU A 20 16.90 13.70 -1.22
C GLU A 20 15.63 13.92 -0.40
N TYR A 21 14.95 12.84 -0.04
CA TYR A 21 13.67 12.90 0.67
C TYR A 21 13.83 12.58 2.16
N CYS A 22 14.60 11.56 2.51
CA CYS A 22 14.77 11.12 3.89
C CYS A 22 15.62 12.11 4.66
N GLY A 23 15.02 12.78 5.65
CA GLY A 23 15.71 13.81 6.43
C GLY A 23 16.27 14.97 5.60
N GLY A 24 15.85 15.12 4.33
CA GLY A 24 16.46 16.08 3.40
C GLY A 24 17.94 15.83 3.10
N GLY A 25 18.40 14.57 3.17
CA GLY A 25 19.81 14.19 2.94
C GLY A 25 20.59 13.92 4.21
N ASP A 26 20.09 14.36 5.36
CA ASP A 26 20.75 14.15 6.64
C ASP A 26 20.40 12.78 7.26
N LEU A 27 21.41 12.01 7.62
CA LEU A 27 21.24 10.66 8.18
C LEU A 27 20.54 10.68 9.55
N GLY A 28 20.85 11.68 10.39
CA GLY A 28 20.25 11.84 11.71
C GLY A 28 18.75 12.14 11.59
N ALA A 29 18.41 13.17 10.83
CA ALA A 29 17.04 13.57 10.54
C ALA A 29 16.24 12.46 9.83
N CYS A 30 16.87 11.69 8.94
CA CYS A 30 16.25 10.54 8.31
C CYS A 30 15.87 9.47 9.34
N ARG A 31 16.79 9.13 10.26
CA ARG A 31 16.52 8.18 11.35
C ARG A 31 15.42 8.69 12.28
N ASP A 32 15.48 9.95 12.67
CA ASP A 32 14.48 10.56 13.55
C ASP A 32 13.10 10.56 12.90
N THR A 33 13.02 10.86 11.60
CA THR A 33 11.77 10.80 10.83
C THR A 33 11.22 9.38 10.79
N LEU A 34 12.05 8.39 10.47
CA LEU A 34 11.62 6.98 10.41
C LEU A 34 11.13 6.47 11.76
N VAL A 35 11.87 6.74 12.84
CA VAL A 35 11.52 6.25 14.18
C VAL A 35 10.30 6.99 14.73
N SER A 36 10.21 8.31 14.56
CA SER A 36 9.08 9.09 15.06
C SER A 36 7.77 8.70 14.38
N THR A 37 7.77 8.58 13.05
CA THR A 37 6.58 8.17 12.29
C THR A 37 6.18 6.72 12.60
N LEU A 38 7.13 5.81 12.78
CA LEU A 38 6.84 4.44 13.20
C LEU A 38 6.23 4.39 14.60
N LYS A 39 6.74 5.18 15.55
CA LYS A 39 6.17 5.29 16.90
C LYS A 39 4.76 5.86 16.87
N GLU A 40 4.54 6.90 16.07
CA GLU A 40 3.21 7.48 15.89
C GLU A 40 2.23 6.44 15.34
N ALA A 41 2.62 5.72 14.29
CA ALA A 41 1.79 4.69 13.68
C ALA A 41 1.51 3.53 14.65
N ALA A 42 2.52 3.05 15.37
CA ALA A 42 2.38 1.99 16.38
C ALA A 42 1.49 2.40 17.56
N GLY A 43 1.35 3.71 17.82
CA GLY A 43 0.44 4.25 18.84
C GLY A 43 -1.02 4.32 18.40
N LYS A 44 -1.35 4.09 17.12
CA LYS A 44 -2.74 4.10 16.64
C LYS A 44 -3.42 2.77 16.92
N THR A 45 -4.66 2.82 17.38
CA THR A 45 -5.51 1.62 17.45
C THR A 45 -6.03 1.26 16.06
N ALA A 46 -6.43 -0.01 15.89
CA ALA A 46 -7.05 -0.45 14.63
C ALA A 46 -8.27 0.39 14.26
N ALA A 47 -9.10 0.80 15.23
CA ALA A 47 -10.26 1.67 15.00
C ALA A 47 -9.89 3.11 14.60
N GLN A 48 -8.71 3.61 14.98
CA GLN A 48 -8.24 4.92 14.53
C GLN A 48 -7.70 4.87 13.10
N VAL A 49 -7.11 3.75 12.70
CA VAL A 49 -6.61 3.54 11.32
C VAL A 49 -7.77 3.18 10.38
N TYR A 50 -8.71 2.38 10.86
CA TYR A 50 -9.89 1.90 10.14
C TYR A 50 -11.15 2.33 10.91
N PRO A 51 -11.64 3.56 10.75
CA PRO A 51 -12.75 4.10 11.54
C PRO A 51 -14.11 3.43 11.30
N GLY A 52 -14.21 2.56 10.28
CA GLY A 52 -15.46 1.97 9.84
C GLY A 52 -16.26 2.91 8.95
N ASP A 53 -17.29 2.36 8.33
CA ASP A 53 -18.21 3.06 7.44
C ASP A 53 -19.60 2.36 7.47
N ASP A 54 -20.45 2.65 6.49
CA ASP A 54 -21.77 2.04 6.33
C ASP A 54 -21.74 0.53 6.03
N VAL A 55 -20.56 -0.04 5.75
CA VAL A 55 -20.36 -1.42 5.33
C VAL A 55 -19.47 -2.22 6.31
N CYS A 56 -18.56 -1.55 7.01
CA CYS A 56 -17.52 -2.13 7.84
C CYS A 56 -17.50 -1.55 9.26
N SER A 57 -17.34 -2.42 10.26
CA SER A 57 -17.14 -2.01 11.64
C SER A 57 -15.79 -1.33 11.84
N ALA A 58 -15.70 -0.39 12.78
CA ALA A 58 -14.43 0.22 13.17
C ALA A 58 -13.43 -0.86 13.64
N GLY A 59 -12.19 -0.76 13.15
CA GLY A 59 -11.11 -1.72 13.42
C GLY A 59 -11.11 -2.96 12.53
N ASP A 60 -12.12 -3.16 11.67
CA ASP A 60 -12.16 -4.27 10.71
C ASP A 60 -11.32 -3.94 9.46
N GLN A 61 -10.01 -4.10 9.60
CA GLN A 61 -9.05 -3.88 8.51
C GLN A 61 -9.36 -4.73 7.28
N TRP A 62 -9.70 -6.01 7.47
CA TRP A 62 -9.96 -6.91 6.35
C TRP A 62 -11.18 -6.46 5.56
N CYS A 63 -12.24 -6.02 6.25
CA CYS A 63 -13.41 -5.44 5.61
C CYS A 63 -13.10 -4.13 4.89
N ALA A 64 -12.34 -3.23 5.51
CA ALA A 64 -11.97 -1.94 4.93
C ALA A 64 -11.18 -2.10 3.62
N ASP A 65 -10.30 -3.10 3.55
CA ASP A 65 -9.52 -3.44 2.35
C ASP A 65 -10.23 -4.49 1.46
N SER A 66 -11.53 -4.71 1.62
CA SER A 66 -12.27 -5.67 0.80
C SER A 66 -12.95 -5.00 -0.41
N ILE A 67 -13.11 -5.76 -1.48
CA ILE A 67 -13.97 -5.37 -2.61
C ILE A 67 -15.41 -5.64 -2.21
N ASN A 68 -16.18 -4.57 -2.04
CA ASN A 68 -17.59 -4.60 -1.72
C ASN A 68 -18.42 -4.45 -3.01
N HIS A 69 -19.17 -5.51 -3.37
CA HIS A 69 -19.97 -5.52 -4.60
C HIS A 69 -21.27 -4.72 -4.43
N ARG A 70 -21.53 -3.79 -5.34
CA ARG A 70 -22.86 -3.17 -5.45
C ARG A 70 -23.84 -4.20 -6.03
N THR A 71 -24.97 -4.38 -5.35
CA THR A 71 -26.00 -5.35 -5.74
C THR A 71 -26.65 -4.93 -7.06
N LEU A 72 -26.83 -5.89 -7.98
CA LEU A 72 -27.56 -5.70 -9.23
C LEU A 72 -28.83 -6.57 -9.19
N GLY A 73 -29.98 -5.94 -8.96
CA GLY A 73 -31.27 -6.63 -8.81
C GLY A 73 -31.31 -7.54 -7.58
N GLY A 74 -31.74 -8.79 -7.75
CA GLY A 74 -31.85 -9.77 -6.65
C GLY A 74 -30.57 -10.54 -6.32
N ILE A 75 -29.45 -10.28 -7.01
CA ILE A 75 -28.21 -11.07 -6.89
C ILE A 75 -27.19 -10.32 -6.05
N LYS A 76 -26.70 -10.98 -4.99
CA LYS A 76 -25.66 -10.47 -4.11
C LYS A 76 -24.41 -11.35 -4.18
N HIS A 77 -23.25 -10.74 -3.98
CA HIS A 77 -21.96 -11.42 -3.84
C HIS A 77 -21.36 -11.08 -2.49
N GLY A 78 -20.68 -12.05 -1.88
CA GLY A 78 -19.90 -11.82 -0.66
C GLY A 78 -18.72 -10.89 -0.92
N LYS A 79 -18.22 -10.27 0.16
CA LYS A 79 -16.98 -9.49 0.12
C LYS A 79 -15.81 -10.40 -0.27
N ILE A 80 -14.87 -9.88 -1.05
CA ILE A 80 -13.62 -10.58 -1.37
C ILE A 80 -12.44 -9.71 -0.98
N SER A 81 -11.30 -10.32 -0.64
CA SER A 81 -10.07 -9.56 -0.39
C SER A 81 -9.67 -8.76 -1.63
N TRP A 82 -9.22 -7.52 -1.42
CA TRP A 82 -8.63 -6.73 -2.50
C TRP A 82 -7.43 -7.46 -3.11
N GLN A 83 -7.29 -7.32 -4.43
CA GLN A 83 -6.17 -7.90 -5.16
C GLN A 83 -5.48 -6.80 -5.96
N ASN A 84 -4.15 -6.74 -5.87
CA ASN A 84 -3.33 -5.86 -6.71
C ASN A 84 -3.20 -6.45 -8.13
N ARG A 85 -4.32 -6.55 -8.83
CA ARG A 85 -4.41 -7.11 -10.18
C ARG A 85 -4.87 -6.04 -11.16
N PRO A 86 -4.27 -5.97 -12.37
CA PRO A 86 -4.80 -5.13 -13.44
C PRO A 86 -6.27 -5.43 -13.70
N THR A 87 -7.04 -4.39 -14.04
CA THR A 87 -8.49 -4.47 -14.32
C THR A 87 -8.84 -5.47 -15.40
N TYR A 88 -7.94 -5.65 -16.38
CA TYR A 88 -8.08 -6.63 -17.45
C TYR A 88 -6.78 -7.42 -17.60
N GLN A 89 -6.91 -8.75 -17.66
CA GLN A 89 -5.82 -9.66 -17.95
C GLN A 89 -6.36 -10.74 -18.88
N GLN A 90 -5.66 -10.98 -19.99
CA GLN A 90 -5.99 -12.02 -20.95
C GLN A 90 -4.77 -12.92 -21.12
N VAL A 91 -4.97 -14.23 -20.97
CA VAL A 91 -3.97 -15.25 -21.31
C VAL A 91 -4.49 -15.96 -22.56
N VAL A 92 -3.74 -15.87 -23.66
CA VAL A 92 -4.10 -16.47 -24.94
C VAL A 92 -3.03 -17.48 -25.31
N GLU A 93 -3.46 -18.72 -25.60
CA GLU A 93 -2.60 -19.78 -26.10
C GLU A 93 -3.12 -20.21 -27.49
N PHE A 94 -2.21 -20.31 -28.46
CA PHE A 94 -2.50 -20.85 -29.78
C PHE A 94 -1.88 -22.25 -29.89
N THR A 95 -2.70 -23.28 -29.98
CA THR A 95 -2.24 -24.69 -30.01
C THR A 95 -1.80 -25.16 -31.40
N SER A 96 -2.09 -24.40 -32.45
CA SER A 96 -1.55 -24.58 -33.81
C SER A 96 -1.57 -23.25 -34.57
N HIS A 97 -0.74 -23.12 -35.60
CA HIS A 97 -0.73 -22.00 -36.54
C HIS A 97 -1.31 -22.47 -37.90
N ARG A 98 -1.81 -21.53 -38.70
CA ARG A 98 -2.33 -21.81 -40.05
C ARG A 98 -1.31 -21.55 -41.14
#